data_AF-A0A915KNG2-F1
#
_entry.id   AF-A0A915KNG2-F1
#
_cell.length_a   1.000
_cell.length_b   1.000
_cell.length_c   1.000
_cell.angle_alpha   90.00
_cell.angle_beta   90.00
_cell.angle_gamma   90.00
#
_symmetry.space_group_name_H-M   'P 1'
#
loop_
_entity.id
_entity.type
_entity.pdbx_description
1 polymer ?
#
loop_
_entity_poly.entity_id
_entity_poly.type
_entity_poly.pdbx_seq_one_letter_code
_entity_poly.pdbx_strand_id
1 'polypeptide(L)'
;MPHCRYDVLQNGAEGSPVSTAKVGDTLYHKWSCKDDFLKEMYCMTIVSCYVDDGSSNSFELIDQNGCAKDPILLEDLTYYSDLSAGVETVAFKYADKPSVFFQCRVSLSLKHEHENEICPRPKCNAAEKFRVKRDNRDPFSENDTDSSTPVATFDLDSPKLTILDVDDEYSRRLEQQQQNSKKNSSKI
;
A
#
# COMPACT_ATOMS: atom_id res chain seq x y z
N MET A 1 18.16 -14.72 2.74
CA MET A 1 17.52 -13.41 2.55
C MET A 1 16.05 -13.58 2.90
N PRO A 2 15.46 -12.76 3.78
CA PRO A 2 14.08 -12.90 4.25
C PRO A 2 13.10 -12.99 3.09
N HIS A 3 12.09 -13.85 3.21
CA HIS A 3 10.95 -13.87 2.30
C HIS A 3 9.90 -12.86 2.79
N CYS A 4 9.98 -11.64 2.25
CA CYS A 4 9.00 -10.59 2.47
C CYS A 4 7.96 -10.58 1.35
N ARG A 5 6.73 -10.20 1.70
CA ARG A 5 5.60 -10.13 0.77
C ARG A 5 4.73 -8.93 1.05
N TYR A 6 4.09 -8.46 -0.01
CA TYR A 6 3.08 -7.43 0.03
C TYR A 6 1.76 -8.03 -0.48
N ASP A 7 0.80 -8.18 0.43
CA ASP A 7 -0.53 -8.68 0.14
C ASP A 7 -1.56 -7.53 0.17
N VAL A 8 -2.54 -7.57 -0.74
CA VAL A 8 -3.74 -6.74 -0.70
C VAL A 8 -4.92 -7.66 -0.41
N LEU A 9 -5.64 -7.38 0.66
CA LEU A 9 -6.68 -8.25 1.22
C LEU A 9 -8.04 -7.53 1.25
N GLN A 10 -9.12 -8.31 1.28
CA GLN A 10 -10.48 -7.84 1.53
C GLN A 10 -10.97 -8.37 2.88
N ASN A 11 -11.77 -7.58 3.60
CA ASN A 11 -12.28 -7.88 4.95
C ASN A 11 -11.22 -7.79 6.07
N GLY A 12 -10.26 -6.86 5.93
CA GLY A 12 -9.29 -6.52 6.98
C GLY A 12 -8.02 -7.38 6.99
N ALA A 13 -7.27 -7.33 8.10
CA ALA A 13 -5.91 -7.86 8.22
C ALA A 13 -5.77 -9.38 8.06
N GLU A 14 -6.81 -10.13 8.41
CA GLU A 14 -6.89 -11.59 8.25
C GLU A 14 -7.83 -12.00 7.12
N GLY A 15 -8.08 -11.04 6.23
CA GLY A 15 -8.89 -11.20 5.03
C GLY A 15 -8.27 -12.11 3.97
N SER A 16 -9.01 -12.29 2.88
CA SER A 16 -8.54 -13.05 1.72
C SER A 16 -7.85 -12.14 0.70
N PRO A 17 -6.79 -12.61 0.02
CA PRO A 17 -6.18 -11.88 -1.09
C PRO A 17 -7.19 -11.51 -2.17
N VAL A 18 -7.08 -10.29 -2.70
CA VAL A 18 -8.00 -9.75 -3.68
C VAL A 18 -7.26 -9.39 -4.98
N SER A 19 -7.84 -9.79 -6.11
CA SER A 19 -7.34 -9.45 -7.45
C SER A 19 -8.30 -8.54 -8.21
N THR A 20 -9.52 -8.37 -7.71
CA THR A 20 -10.55 -7.50 -8.29
C THR A 20 -11.34 -6.83 -7.18
N ALA A 21 -11.47 -5.50 -7.24
CA ALA A 21 -12.24 -4.70 -6.30
C ALA A 21 -13.07 -3.65 -7.07
N LYS A 22 -14.08 -3.07 -6.44
CA LYS A 22 -14.84 -1.93 -6.97
C LYS A 22 -14.33 -0.63 -6.38
N VAL A 23 -14.47 0.47 -7.11
CA VAL A 23 -14.20 1.80 -6.54
C VAL A 23 -15.03 1.99 -5.27
N GLY A 24 -14.38 2.39 -4.18
CA GLY A 24 -15.03 2.54 -2.88
C GLY A 24 -14.98 1.31 -1.97
N ASP A 25 -14.56 0.14 -2.48
CA ASP A 25 -14.38 -1.05 -1.64
C ASP A 25 -13.25 -0.82 -0.62
N THR A 26 -13.46 -1.29 0.60
CA THR A 26 -12.42 -1.30 1.64
C THR A 26 -11.40 -2.41 1.35
N LEU A 27 -10.12 -2.01 1.28
CA LEU A 27 -8.98 -2.89 1.08
C LEU A 27 -8.04 -2.80 2.28
N TYR A 28 -7.27 -3.87 2.50
CA TYR A 28 -6.26 -3.91 3.53
C TYR A 28 -4.91 -4.27 2.92
N HIS A 29 -3.94 -3.37 3.06
CA HIS A 29 -2.58 -3.56 2.59
C HIS A 29 -1.74 -4.16 3.72
N LYS A 30 -1.06 -5.28 3.47
CA LYS A 30 -0.28 -6.03 4.46
C LYS A 30 1.14 -6.29 3.96
N TRP A 31 2.13 -5.76 4.67
CA TRP A 31 3.53 -6.10 4.49
C TRP A 31 3.96 -7.07 5.57
N SER A 32 4.60 -8.17 5.17
CA SER A 32 5.09 -9.16 6.13
C SER A 32 6.35 -9.85 5.65
N CYS A 33 7.33 -10.02 6.55
CA CYS A 33 8.48 -10.89 6.36
C CYS A 33 8.33 -12.16 7.21
N LYS A 34 8.45 -13.33 6.57
CA LYS A 34 8.32 -14.63 7.25
C LYS A 34 9.68 -15.29 7.40
N ASP A 35 10.15 -15.39 8.64
CA ASP A 35 11.19 -16.31 9.09
C ASP A 35 11.22 -16.28 10.62
N ASP A 36 11.13 -17.43 11.27
CA ASP A 36 11.11 -17.50 12.74
C ASP A 36 12.43 -17.05 13.35
N PHE A 37 13.56 -17.20 12.65
CA PHE A 37 14.86 -16.72 13.12
C PHE A 37 15.02 -15.20 12.97
N LEU A 38 14.26 -14.56 12.08
CA LEU A 38 14.41 -13.12 11.80
C LEU A 38 13.55 -12.23 12.68
N LYS A 39 12.46 -12.76 13.25
CA LYS A 39 11.52 -11.98 14.10
C LYS A 39 12.20 -11.33 15.31
N GLU A 40 13.26 -11.93 15.82
CA GLU A 40 14.00 -11.43 16.98
C GLU A 40 15.21 -10.59 16.60
N MET A 41 15.66 -10.65 15.33
CA MET A 41 16.92 -10.04 14.91
C MET A 41 16.74 -8.81 14.02
N TYR A 42 15.61 -8.67 13.34
CA TYR A 42 15.41 -7.64 12.33
C TYR A 42 14.20 -6.75 12.59
N CYS A 43 14.37 -5.49 12.23
CA CYS A 43 13.32 -4.49 12.17
C CYS A 43 12.98 -4.20 10.72
N MET A 44 11.69 -4.26 10.39
CA MET A 44 11.18 -3.89 9.08
C MET A 44 10.59 -2.48 9.10
N THR A 45 11.04 -1.66 8.15
CA THR A 45 10.51 -0.32 7.90
C THR A 45 10.11 -0.20 6.43
N ILE A 46 8.92 0.34 6.18
CA ILE A 46 8.46 0.65 4.84
C ILE A 46 8.95 2.07 4.55
N VAL A 47 9.86 2.19 3.58
CA VAL A 47 10.59 3.44 3.32
C VAL A 47 9.84 4.32 2.35
N SER A 48 9.20 3.76 1.33
CA SER A 48 8.41 4.53 0.35
C SER A 48 7.50 3.60 -0.43
N CYS A 49 6.35 4.08 -0.89
CA CYS A 49 5.45 3.31 -1.74
C CYS A 49 4.89 4.14 -2.88
N TYR A 50 4.77 3.52 -4.04
CA TYR A 50 4.24 4.11 -5.25
C TYR A 50 3.07 3.27 -5.76
N VAL A 51 2.09 3.95 -6.36
CA VAL A 51 1.04 3.32 -7.14
C VAL A 51 1.17 3.75 -8.60
N ASP A 52 1.21 2.77 -9.49
CA ASP A 52 1.27 2.97 -10.94
C ASP A 52 0.10 2.29 -11.66
N ASP A 53 -0.14 2.72 -12.88
CA ASP A 53 -1.19 2.21 -13.77
C ASP A 53 -0.65 1.27 -14.87
N GLY A 54 0.57 0.77 -14.71
CA GLY A 54 1.32 0.01 -15.71
C GLY A 54 1.89 0.86 -16.86
N SER A 55 1.84 2.19 -16.75
CA SER A 55 2.43 3.15 -17.69
C SER A 55 3.45 4.07 -17.00
N SER A 56 3.65 5.29 -17.51
CA SER A 56 4.60 6.27 -16.96
C SER A 56 4.06 7.11 -15.81
N ASN A 57 2.80 6.92 -15.40
CA ASN A 57 2.20 7.67 -14.32
C ASN A 57 2.35 6.91 -13.01
N SER A 58 3.14 7.44 -12.09
CA SER A 58 3.25 6.92 -10.73
C SER A 58 2.95 8.03 -9.72
N PHE A 59 2.29 7.65 -8.64
CA PHE A 59 1.99 8.53 -7.51
C PHE A 59 2.60 7.95 -6.24
N GLU A 60 3.29 8.79 -5.48
CA GLU A 60 3.89 8.41 -4.20
C GLU A 60 2.82 8.44 -3.09
N LEU A 61 2.52 7.28 -2.50
CA LEU A 61 1.58 7.13 -1.41
C LEU A 61 2.25 7.28 -0.04
N ILE A 62 3.47 6.76 0.07
CA ILE A 62 4.29 6.82 1.29
C ILE A 62 5.62 7.47 0.90
N ASP A 63 5.95 8.56 1.58
CA ASP A 63 7.18 9.31 1.38
C ASP A 63 8.40 8.53 1.89
N GLN A 64 9.60 9.03 1.57
CA GLN A 64 10.89 8.44 1.97
C GLN A 64 11.11 8.26 3.48
N ASN A 65 10.28 8.86 4.33
CA ASN A 65 10.35 8.73 5.79
C ASN A 65 9.40 7.63 6.31
N GLY A 66 8.67 6.94 5.42
CA GLY A 66 7.67 5.96 5.79
C GLY A 66 6.33 6.57 6.20
N CYS A 67 6.06 7.83 5.83
CA CYS A 67 4.83 8.53 6.18
C CYS A 67 3.87 8.66 4.99
N ALA A 68 2.57 8.52 5.27
CA ALA A 68 1.55 8.66 4.24
C ALA A 68 1.46 10.10 3.73
N LYS A 69 1.51 10.27 2.40
CA LYS A 69 1.50 11.58 1.73
C LYS A 69 0.10 12.17 1.58
N ASP A 70 -0.90 11.32 1.37
CA ASP A 70 -2.30 11.71 1.23
C ASP A 70 -3.18 10.82 2.13
N PRO A 71 -3.62 11.33 3.31
CA PRO A 71 -4.45 10.56 4.25
C PRO A 71 -5.84 10.22 3.71
N ILE A 72 -6.28 10.83 2.59
CA ILE A 72 -7.55 10.47 1.95
C ILE A 72 -7.40 9.15 1.17
N LEU A 73 -6.23 8.91 0.59
CA LEU A 73 -5.97 7.70 -0.20
C LEU A 73 -5.41 6.56 0.65
N LEU A 74 -4.52 6.89 1.59
CA LEU A 74 -3.84 5.93 2.45
C LEU A 74 -3.46 6.60 3.76
N GLU A 75 -3.86 6.01 4.89
CA GLU A 75 -3.47 6.48 6.22
C GLU A 75 -2.03 6.08 6.59
N ASP A 76 -1.52 6.56 7.72
CA ASP A 76 -0.21 6.10 8.21
C ASP A 76 -0.24 4.61 8.56
N LEU A 77 0.87 3.94 8.29
CA LEU A 77 0.98 2.49 8.49
C LEU A 77 0.95 2.13 9.98
N THR A 78 0.17 1.10 10.32
CA THR A 78 0.20 0.48 11.64
C THR A 78 1.14 -0.71 11.64
N TYR A 79 2.12 -0.71 12.53
CA TYR A 79 3.04 -1.83 12.73
C TYR A 79 2.51 -2.76 13.82
N TYR A 80 2.17 -3.99 13.45
CA TYR A 80 1.65 -5.01 14.38
C TYR A 80 2.76 -5.86 14.99
N SER A 81 3.93 -5.90 14.35
CA SER A 81 5.14 -6.52 14.89
C SER A 81 6.39 -5.92 14.25
N ASP A 82 7.57 -6.36 14.69
CA ASP A 82 8.87 -5.94 14.14
C ASP A 82 9.00 -6.21 12.64
N LEU A 83 8.29 -7.22 12.12
CA LEU A 83 8.32 -7.66 10.73
C LEU A 83 6.94 -7.63 10.04
N SER A 84 5.95 -6.93 10.61
CA SER A 84 4.64 -6.78 9.97
C SER A 84 4.03 -5.40 10.14
N ALA A 85 3.46 -4.90 9.04
CA ALA A 85 2.76 -3.63 8.97
C ALA A 85 1.51 -3.77 8.11
N GLY A 86 0.54 -2.89 8.33
CA GLY A 86 -0.62 -2.80 7.46
C GLY A 86 -1.41 -1.52 7.63
N VAL A 87 -2.32 -1.30 6.69
CA VAL A 87 -3.19 -0.13 6.64
C VAL A 87 -4.48 -0.48 5.90
N GLU A 88 -5.59 0.09 6.36
CA GLU A 88 -6.87 0.03 5.68
C GLU A 88 -7.01 1.21 4.72
N THR A 89 -7.45 0.94 3.49
CA THR A 89 -7.59 1.94 2.43
C THR A 89 -8.91 1.75 1.70
N VAL A 90 -9.25 2.74 0.89
CA VAL A 90 -10.39 2.66 -0.03
C VAL A 90 -9.86 2.45 -1.44
N ALA A 91 -10.44 1.51 -2.17
CA ALA A 91 -10.10 1.23 -3.54
C ALA A 91 -10.34 2.45 -4.44
N PHE A 92 -9.27 2.91 -5.09
CA PHE A 92 -9.28 4.01 -6.05
C PHE A 92 -8.63 3.57 -7.37
N LYS A 93 -8.91 4.29 -8.45
CA LYS A 93 -8.27 4.05 -9.75
C LYS A 93 -7.95 5.34 -10.49
N TYR A 94 -7.11 5.20 -11.51
CA TYR A 94 -6.96 6.19 -12.57
C TYR A 94 -8.13 6.09 -13.56
N ALA A 95 -8.58 7.21 -14.12
CA ALA A 95 -9.78 7.25 -14.98
C ALA A 95 -9.73 6.23 -16.14
N ASP A 96 -8.58 6.14 -16.82
CA ASP A 96 -8.45 5.40 -18.08
C ASP A 96 -7.86 3.99 -17.92
N LYS A 97 -7.48 3.58 -16.70
CA LYS A 97 -6.77 2.32 -16.44
C LYS A 97 -7.48 1.50 -15.36
N PRO A 98 -7.98 0.30 -15.71
CA PRO A 98 -8.70 -0.55 -14.76
C PRO A 98 -7.76 -1.35 -13.85
N SER A 99 -6.44 -1.23 -13.99
CA SER A 99 -5.47 -1.98 -13.19
C SER A 99 -4.49 -1.03 -12.52
N VAL A 100 -4.21 -1.32 -11.26
CA VAL A 100 -3.23 -0.61 -10.44
C VAL A 100 -2.21 -1.59 -9.90
N PHE A 101 -0.98 -1.12 -9.77
CA PHE A 101 0.15 -1.85 -9.21
C PHE A 101 0.75 -1.02 -8.09
N PHE A 102 1.09 -1.66 -6.97
CA PHE A 102 1.74 -1.00 -5.85
C PHE A 102 3.15 -1.54 -5.70
N GLN A 103 4.12 -0.65 -5.63
CA GLN A 103 5.52 -0.99 -5.41
C GLN A 103 6.03 -0.26 -4.18
N CYS A 104 6.56 -1.00 -3.22
CA CYS A 104 7.06 -0.47 -1.96
C CYS A 104 8.52 -0.82 -1.74
N ARG A 105 9.31 0.18 -1.35
CA ARG A 105 10.66 -0.03 -0.87
C ARG A 105 10.64 -0.36 0.60
N VAL A 106 11.25 -1.48 0.96
CA VAL A 106 11.34 -1.98 2.33
C VAL A 106 12.79 -2.02 2.75
N SER A 107 13.06 -1.59 3.99
CA SER A 107 14.35 -1.65 4.63
C SER A 107 14.32 -2.60 5.83
N LEU A 108 15.38 -3.38 5.97
CA LEU A 108 15.65 -4.21 7.14
C LEU A 108 16.91 -3.75 7.84
N SER A 109 16.82 -3.51 9.14
CA SER A 109 17.91 -3.16 10.05
C SER A 109 18.03 -4.18 11.17
N LEU A 110 19.18 -4.23 11.84
CA LEU A 110 19.41 -5.13 12.97
C LEU A 110 18.78 -4.57 14.24
N LYS A 111 17.94 -5.38 14.90
CA LYS A 111 17.22 -4.98 16.11
C LYS A 111 18.17 -4.52 17.24
N HIS A 112 19.31 -5.19 17.39
CA HIS A 112 20.30 -4.86 18.43
C HIS A 112 21.11 -3.58 18.17
N GLU A 113 21.04 -3.01 16.96
CA GLU A 113 21.65 -1.72 16.66
C GLU A 113 20.77 -0.54 17.11
N HIS A 114 19.49 -0.81 17.39
CA HIS A 114 18.53 0.20 17.81
C HIS A 114 18.50 0.36 19.33
N GLU A 115 18.13 1.56 19.76
CA GLU A 115 18.03 1.89 21.18
C GLU A 115 17.05 0.95 21.90
N ASN A 116 17.49 0.37 23.02
CA ASN A 116 16.72 -0.59 23.83
C ASN A 116 16.23 -1.83 23.05
N GLU A 117 16.85 -2.14 21.91
CA GLU A 117 16.41 -3.20 21.00
C GLU A 117 14.95 -3.01 20.53
N ILE A 118 14.48 -1.77 20.42
CA ILE A 118 13.13 -1.44 19.97
C ILE A 118 13.18 -1.03 18.50
N CYS A 119 12.36 -1.64 17.67
CA CYS A 119 12.31 -1.29 16.26
C CYS A 119 11.77 0.13 16.05
N PRO A 120 12.49 1.00 15.30
CA PRO A 120 12.05 2.36 15.05
C PRO A 120 10.79 2.34 14.18
N ARG A 121 9.87 3.26 14.47
CA ARG A 121 8.64 3.47 13.70
C ARG A 121 8.61 4.90 13.15
N PRO A 122 8.17 5.11 11.90
CA PRO A 122 7.99 6.44 11.35
C PRO A 122 7.14 7.32 12.28
N LYS A 123 7.68 8.48 12.67
CA LYS A 123 6.96 9.49 13.46
C LYS A 123 6.26 10.45 12.50
N CYS A 124 5.04 10.14 12.10
CA CYS A 124 4.30 10.95 11.13
C CYS A 124 3.48 12.04 11.83
N ASN A 125 3.70 13.30 11.45
CA ASN A 125 2.99 14.44 12.04
C ASN A 125 1.59 14.57 11.44
N ALA A 126 0.56 14.12 12.16
CA ALA A 126 -0.84 14.29 11.76
C ALA A 126 -1.24 15.78 11.62
N ALA A 127 -0.61 16.67 12.37
CA ALA A 127 -0.93 18.11 12.42
C ALA A 127 -0.58 18.88 11.13
N GLU A 128 0.32 18.37 10.28
CA GLU A 128 0.68 19.02 9.01
C GLU A 128 -0.20 18.59 7.85
N LYS A 129 -0.86 17.43 7.95
CA LYS A 129 -1.59 16.81 6.83
C LYS A 129 -2.91 17.49 6.46
N PHE A 130 -3.47 18.31 7.35
CA PHE A 130 -4.70 19.10 7.11
C PHE A 130 -4.45 20.59 6.88
N ARG A 131 -3.19 21.04 6.94
CA ARG A 131 -2.88 22.47 6.76
C ARG A 131 -2.80 22.82 5.28
N VAL A 132 -3.92 23.29 4.74
CA VAL A 132 -3.92 24.15 3.54
C VAL A 132 -2.89 25.27 3.78
N LYS A 133 -1.80 25.27 2.99
CA LYS A 133 -0.66 26.19 3.11
C LYS A 133 -1.14 27.63 3.38
N ARG A 134 -0.94 28.09 4.62
CA ARG A 134 -0.49 29.47 4.85
C ARG A 134 0.99 29.37 5.16
N ASP A 135 1.78 29.90 4.24
CA ASP A 135 3.22 30.07 4.38
C ASP A 135 3.52 30.76 5.71
N ASN A 136 4.13 30.02 6.63
CA ASN A 136 4.92 30.60 7.70
C ASN A 136 5.91 29.54 8.17
N ARG A 137 7.18 29.78 7.82
CA ARG A 137 8.33 29.00 8.28
C ARG A 137 8.42 29.07 9.79
N ASP A 138 8.50 27.91 10.43
CA ASP A 138 9.03 27.76 11.79
C ASP A 138 9.83 26.45 11.88
N PRO A 139 10.75 26.33 12.86
CA PRO A 139 12.02 25.64 12.65
C PRO A 139 11.92 24.14 12.88
N PHE A 140 12.64 23.44 12.01
CA PHE A 140 13.04 22.04 12.08
C PHE A 140 13.46 21.64 13.52
N SER A 141 12.70 20.73 14.15
CA SER A 141 13.06 20.13 15.43
C SER A 141 13.62 18.74 15.19
N GLU A 142 14.94 18.65 15.43
CA GLU A 142 15.76 17.50 15.81
C GLU A 142 15.52 16.17 15.09
N ASN A 143 16.44 15.91 14.15
CA ASN A 143 16.73 14.60 13.61
C ASN A 143 17.17 13.65 14.74
N ASP A 144 16.26 12.78 15.20
CA ASP A 144 16.63 11.47 15.70
C ASP A 144 17.08 10.62 14.49
N THR A 145 18.28 10.89 13.96
CA THR A 145 18.89 9.99 12.98
C THR A 145 19.36 8.76 13.72
N ASP A 146 18.45 7.81 13.88
CA ASP A 146 18.78 6.44 14.22
C ASP A 146 19.79 5.94 13.18
N SER A 147 21.08 5.92 13.57
CA SER A 147 22.21 5.66 12.68
C SER A 147 22.40 4.17 12.40
N SER A 148 21.34 3.37 12.50
CA SER A 148 21.35 1.98 12.08
C SER A 148 21.50 1.93 10.57
N THR A 149 22.55 1.31 10.08
CA THR A 149 22.72 1.10 8.63
C THR A 149 21.74 0.01 8.17
N PRO A 150 21.00 0.24 7.07
CA PRO A 150 20.14 -0.81 6.54
C PRO A 150 20.99 -2.00 6.09
N VAL A 151 20.70 -3.18 6.62
CA VAL A 151 21.34 -4.44 6.22
C VAL A 151 20.91 -4.84 4.81
N ALA A 152 19.64 -4.61 4.50
CA ALA A 152 19.06 -4.89 3.21
C ALA A 152 17.97 -3.87 2.89
N THR A 153 17.94 -3.45 1.64
CA THR A 153 16.82 -2.69 1.06
C THR A 153 16.40 -3.39 -0.21
N PHE A 154 15.11 -3.59 -0.39
CA PHE A 154 14.54 -4.28 -1.55
C PHE A 154 13.16 -3.71 -1.86
N ASP A 155 12.72 -3.92 -3.09
CA ASP A 155 11.40 -3.49 -3.54
C ASP A 155 10.44 -4.69 -3.50
N LEU A 156 9.23 -4.46 -3.01
CA LEU A 156 8.13 -5.43 -2.97
C LEU A 156 7.00 -4.95 -3.87
N ASP A 157 6.59 -5.81 -4.79
CA ASP A 157 5.46 -5.58 -5.67
C ASP A 157 4.21 -6.25 -5.12
N SER A 158 3.08 -5.55 -5.19
CA SER A 158 1.78 -6.15 -4.93
C SER A 158 1.33 -7.03 -6.10
N PRO A 159 0.43 -8.00 -5.87
CA PRO A 159 -0.33 -8.60 -6.95
C PRO A 159 -1.08 -7.55 -7.78
N LYS A 160 -1.29 -7.84 -9.07
CA LYS A 160 -2.12 -7.00 -9.95
C LYS A 160 -3.54 -6.89 -9.39
N LEU A 161 -3.99 -5.65 -9.15
CA LEU A 161 -5.35 -5.37 -8.70
C LEU A 161 -6.14 -4.74 -9.84
N THR A 162 -7.31 -5.32 -10.16
CA THR A 162 -8.24 -4.76 -11.13
C THR A 162 -9.35 -4.02 -10.42
N ILE A 163 -9.52 -2.73 -10.71
CA ILE A 163 -10.58 -1.89 -10.15
C ILE A 163 -11.71 -1.76 -11.17
N LEU A 164 -12.92 -2.11 -10.75
CA LEU A 164 -14.14 -2.03 -11.56
C LEU A 164 -14.90 -0.74 -11.23
N ASP A 165 -15.28 -0.02 -12.28
CA ASP A 165 -16.22 1.09 -12.16
C ASP A 165 -17.67 0.63 -12.20
N VAL A 166 -18.53 1.48 -11.64
CA VAL A 166 -19.99 1.31 -11.76
C VAL A 166 -20.42 1.33 -13.23
N ASP A 167 -19.82 2.18 -14.05
CA ASP A 167 -20.12 2.29 -15.48
C ASP A 167 -19.62 1.07 -16.29
N ASP A 168 -18.49 0.48 -15.89
CA ASP A 168 -17.98 -0.75 -16.49
C ASP A 168 -18.92 -1.93 -16.22
N GLU A 169 -19.48 -2.01 -15.01
CA GLU A 169 -20.45 -3.05 -14.65
C GLU A 169 -21.73 -2.92 -15.49
N TYR A 170 -22.23 -1.70 -15.71
CA TYR A 170 -23.39 -1.45 -16.56
C TYR A 170 -23.13 -1.85 -18.02
N SER A 171 -21.98 -1.43 -18.56
CA SER A 171 -21.58 -1.73 -19.94
C SER A 171 -21.45 -3.24 -20.19
N ARG A 172 -20.80 -3.98 -19.28
CA ARG A 172 -20.69 -5.45 -19.38
C ARG A 172 -22.05 -6.15 -19.30
N ARG A 173 -22.96 -5.66 -18.46
CA ARG A 173 -24.33 -6.21 -18.37
C ARG A 173 -25.12 -5.99 -19.67
N LEU A 174 -24.98 -4.82 -20.29
CA LEU A 174 -25.60 -4.54 -21.59
C LEU A 174 -25.05 -5.43 -22.71
N GLU A 175 -23.73 -5.65 -22.74
CA GLU A 175 -23.10 -6.57 -23.71
C GLU A 175 -23.59 -8.01 -23.54
N GLN A 176 -23.71 -8.50 -22.30
CA GLN A 176 -24.24 -9.83 -22.02
C GLN A 176 -25.71 -9.97 -22.46
N GLN A 177 -26.53 -8.93 -22.25
CA GLN A 177 -27.92 -8.91 -22.73
C GLN A 177 -27.99 -8.96 -24.27
N GLN A 178 -27.12 -8.22 -24.96
CA GLN A 178 -27.05 -8.26 -26.43
C GLN A 178 -26.52 -9.59 -26.97
N GLN A 179 -25.58 -10.24 -26.29
CA GLN A 179 -25.08 -11.56 -26.68
C GLN A 179 -26.13 -12.66 -26.46
N ASN A 180 -26.91 -12.55 -25.38
CA ASN A 180 -28.01 -13.47 -25.11
C ASN A 180 -29.18 -13.28 -26.10
N SER A 181 -29.48 -12.04 -26.52
CA SER A 181 -30.50 -11.80 -27.55
C SER A 181 -30.08 -12.35 -28.92
N LYS A 182 -28.80 -12.19 -29.30
CA LYS A 182 -28.24 -12.76 -30.53
C LYS A 182 -28.26 -14.30 -30.51
N LYS A 183 -27.92 -14.94 -29.39
CA LYS A 183 -27.99 -16.41 -29.23
C LYS A 183 -29.41 -16.96 -29.36
N ASN A 184 -30.41 -16.23 -28.89
CA ASN A 184 -31.82 -16.63 -29.01
C ASN A 184 -32.37 -16.44 -30.43
N SER A 185 -31.84 -15.49 -31.20
CA SER A 185 -32.25 -15.29 -32.60
C SER A 185 -31.67 -16.30 -33.59
N SER A 186 -30.61 -17.03 -33.22
CA SER A 186 -29.97 -18.05 -34.08
C SER A 186 -30.46 -19.48 -33.82
N LYS A 187 -31.48 -19.66 -32.98
CA LYS A 187 -32.10 -20.96 -32.65
C LYS A 187 -33.50 -21.16 -33.26
N ILE A 188 -33.91 -20.27 -34.17
CA ILE A 188 -35.17 -20.36 -34.94
C ILE A 188 -34.83 -20.58 -36.41
#